data_AF-A0A958G6R3-F1
#
_entry.id   AF-A0A958G6R3-F1
#
_cell.length_a   1.000
_cell.length_b   1.000
_cell.length_c   1.000
_cell.angle_alpha   90.00
_cell.angle_beta   90.00
_cell.angle_gamma   90.00
#
_symmetry.space_group_name_H-M   'P 1'
#
loop_
_entity.id
_entity.type
_entity.pdbx_description
1 polymer ?
#
loop_
_entity_poly.entity_id
_entity_poly.type
_entity_poly.pdbx_seq_one_letter_code
_entity_poly.pdbx_strand_id
1 'polypeptide(L)'
;MVFFSRQVLTALLLAAALPLWGQEGESASLVERIEASYNDLNYEETDRLLAIAEGAAGNFVPQERLLIWKYAAFRAVQRQQTEAAQDYFWKLLEIDPSFSLDPVTTSPKIIAQ
;
A
#
# COMPACT_ATOMS: atom_id res chain seq x y z
N MET A 1 38.47 12.86 -54.48
CA MET A 1 38.93 11.85 -53.50
C MET A 1 38.49 12.36 -52.14
N VAL A 2 37.33 11.98 -51.56
CA VAL A 2 36.93 10.67 -50.98
C VAL A 2 38.09 10.16 -50.10
N PHE A 3 38.00 10.10 -48.76
CA PHE A 3 37.12 9.22 -47.99
C PHE A 3 36.63 9.81 -46.65
N PHE A 4 35.31 9.76 -46.49
CA PHE A 4 34.57 9.80 -45.23
C PHE A 4 34.85 8.51 -44.44
N SER A 5 35.39 8.60 -43.22
CA SER A 5 35.46 7.44 -42.31
C SER A 5 34.28 7.48 -41.35
N ARG A 6 33.25 6.70 -41.69
CA ARG A 6 32.07 6.37 -40.89
C ARG A 6 32.45 5.31 -39.85
N GLN A 7 32.80 5.66 -38.63
CA GLN A 7 32.87 4.67 -37.53
C GLN A 7 32.76 5.32 -36.14
N VAL A 8 31.68 6.06 -35.82
CA VAL A 8 31.23 6.20 -34.42
C VAL A 8 29.73 6.53 -34.41
N LEU A 9 28.89 5.58 -34.78
CA LEU A 9 27.43 5.79 -34.78
C LEU A 9 26.71 4.48 -34.52
N THR A 10 26.88 3.91 -33.31
CA THR A 10 25.94 2.97 -32.66
C THR A 10 26.49 2.57 -31.27
N ALA A 11 26.53 3.51 -30.32
CA ALA A 11 26.45 3.12 -28.91
C ALA A 11 24.96 2.81 -28.64
N LEU A 12 24.61 1.59 -29.01
CA LEU A 12 23.28 0.99 -28.95
C LEU A 12 22.83 0.94 -27.48
N LEU A 13 21.87 1.80 -27.15
CA LEU A 13 20.72 1.57 -26.25
C LEU A 13 20.57 0.10 -25.79
N LEU A 14 21.34 -0.29 -24.77
CA LEU A 14 21.16 -1.56 -24.06
C LEU A 14 21.28 -1.30 -22.56
N ALA A 15 20.36 -1.89 -21.79
CA ALA A 15 20.30 -1.93 -20.32
C ALA A 15 19.36 -0.94 -19.61
N ALA A 16 18.15 -0.69 -20.15
CA ALA A 16 17.01 -0.25 -19.35
C ALA A 16 15.85 -1.29 -19.34
N ALA A 17 16.17 -2.57 -19.51
CA ALA A 17 15.26 -3.67 -19.21
C ALA A 17 15.71 -4.30 -17.89
N LEU A 18 15.54 -3.56 -16.79
CA LEU A 18 15.59 -4.20 -15.47
C LEU A 18 14.34 -5.09 -15.37
N PRO A 19 14.49 -6.37 -14.98
CA PRO A 19 13.35 -7.25 -14.81
C PRO A 19 12.47 -6.68 -13.69
N LEU A 20 11.18 -6.46 -13.99
CA LEU A 20 10.10 -6.11 -13.05
C LEU A 20 9.78 -7.26 -12.06
N TRP A 21 10.73 -8.15 -11.77
CA TRP A 21 10.56 -9.31 -10.90
C TRP A 21 11.33 -9.05 -9.61
N GLY A 22 10.67 -8.42 -8.63
CA GLY A 22 11.30 -8.20 -7.32
C GLY A 22 10.46 -7.43 -6.33
N GLN A 23 9.39 -6.75 -6.76
CA GLN A 23 8.55 -5.95 -5.85
C GLN A 23 7.38 -6.74 -5.23
N GLU A 24 6.95 -7.86 -5.80
CA GLU A 24 5.82 -8.66 -5.29
C GLU A 24 6.17 -9.45 -4.00
N GLY A 25 7.43 -9.81 -3.78
CA GLY A 25 7.84 -10.58 -2.60
C GLY A 25 7.96 -9.74 -1.32
N GLU A 26 8.43 -8.49 -1.43
CA GLU A 26 8.58 -7.59 -0.28
C GLU A 26 7.23 -6.99 0.18
N SER A 27 6.34 -6.66 -0.77
CA SER A 27 5.02 -6.10 -0.49
C SER A 27 4.09 -7.09 0.22
N ALA A 28 3.98 -8.31 -0.30
CA ALA A 28 3.21 -9.38 0.34
C ALA A 28 3.71 -9.64 1.77
N SER A 29 5.04 -9.66 1.97
CA SER A 29 5.64 -9.83 3.30
C SER A 29 5.32 -8.68 4.26
N LEU A 30 5.10 -7.46 3.75
CA LEU A 30 4.77 -6.31 4.60
C LEU A 30 3.33 -6.41 5.11
N VAL A 31 2.38 -6.73 4.23
CA VAL A 31 0.96 -6.85 4.60
C VAL A 31 0.74 -8.00 5.58
N GLU A 32 1.39 -9.14 5.34
CA GLU A 32 1.37 -10.28 6.27
C GLU A 32 1.88 -9.88 7.68
N ARG A 33 2.94 -9.07 7.75
CA ARG A 33 3.47 -8.58 9.02
C ARG A 33 2.56 -7.56 9.70
N ILE A 34 1.86 -6.72 8.94
CA ILE A 34 0.85 -5.80 9.49
C ILE A 34 -0.26 -6.60 10.16
N GLU A 35 -0.80 -7.60 9.46
CA GLU A 35 -1.85 -8.46 10.00
C GLU A 35 -1.37 -9.23 11.23
N ALA A 36 -0.20 -9.86 11.16
CA ALA A 36 0.36 -10.61 12.28
C ALA A 36 0.58 -9.72 13.51
N SER A 37 1.22 -8.56 13.33
CA SER A 37 1.47 -7.62 14.45
C SER A 37 0.18 -7.05 15.05
N TYR A 38 -0.84 -6.78 14.23
CA TYR A 38 -2.14 -6.34 14.73
C TYR A 38 -2.83 -7.43 15.55
N ASN A 39 -2.82 -8.68 15.06
CA ASN A 39 -3.43 -9.82 15.74
C ASN A 39 -2.71 -10.17 17.06
N ASP A 40 -1.39 -9.96 17.11
CA ASP A 40 -0.58 -10.12 18.32
C ASP A 40 -0.70 -8.94 19.30
N LEU A 41 -1.55 -7.95 18.98
CA LEU A 41 -1.73 -6.70 19.74
C LEU A 41 -0.45 -5.87 19.85
N ASN A 42 0.55 -6.14 19.00
CA ASN A 42 1.78 -5.36 18.91
C ASN A 42 1.52 -4.10 18.07
N TYR A 43 0.81 -3.17 18.69
CA TYR A 43 0.35 -1.96 18.03
C TYR A 43 1.50 -1.02 17.64
N GLU A 44 2.61 -1.01 18.38
CA GLU A 44 3.78 -0.20 18.03
C GLU A 44 4.39 -0.65 16.69
N GLU A 45 4.60 -1.95 16.51
CA GLU A 45 5.08 -2.48 15.23
C GLU A 45 4.03 -2.30 14.12
N THR A 46 2.74 -2.52 14.44
CA THR A 46 1.65 -2.28 13.48
C THR A 46 1.70 -0.85 12.94
N ASP A 47 1.82 0.14 13.83
CA ASP A 47 1.84 1.55 13.46
C ASP A 47 3.08 1.90 12.63
N ARG A 48 4.24 1.32 12.97
CA ARG A 48 5.46 1.47 12.18
C ARG A 48 5.31 0.91 10.77
N LEU A 49 4.76 -0.30 10.64
CA LEU A 49 4.57 -0.95 9.35
C LEU A 49 3.53 -0.24 8.49
N LEU A 50 2.45 0.25 9.09
CA LEU A 50 1.46 1.06 8.40
C LEU A 50 2.05 2.36 7.87
N ALA A 51 2.89 3.06 8.64
CA ALA A 51 3.56 4.27 8.15
C ALA A 51 4.45 3.99 6.92
N ILE A 52 5.12 2.83 6.88
CA ILE A 52 5.89 2.39 5.71
C ILE A 52 4.96 2.09 4.53
N ALA A 53 3.89 1.32 4.77
CA ALA A 53 2.93 0.92 3.74
C ALA A 53 2.21 2.12 3.13
N GLU A 54 1.86 3.13 3.92
CA GLU A 54 1.23 4.37 3.46
C GLU A 54 2.13 5.15 2.52
N GLY A 55 3.41 5.30 2.86
CA GLY A 55 4.39 5.96 1.99
C GLY A 55 4.60 5.24 0.66
N ALA A 56 4.35 3.93 0.62
CA ALA A 56 4.47 3.08 -0.56
C ALA A 56 3.12 2.66 -1.16
N ALA A 57 1.99 3.27 -0.75
CA ALA A 57 0.65 2.76 -1.05
C ALA A 57 0.38 2.54 -2.56
N GLY A 58 0.96 3.37 -3.43
CA GLY A 58 0.83 3.25 -4.89
C GLY A 58 1.51 2.00 -5.50
N ASN A 59 2.39 1.34 -4.76
CA ASN A 59 3.16 0.17 -5.23
C ASN A 59 2.47 -1.17 -4.94
N PHE A 60 1.47 -1.17 -4.06
CA PHE A 60 0.73 -2.38 -3.66
C PHE A 60 -0.38 -2.69 -4.66
N VAL A 61 -0.70 -3.97 -4.84
CA VAL A 61 -1.87 -4.38 -5.63
C VAL A 61 -3.17 -4.05 -4.88
N PRO A 62 -4.34 -3.96 -5.56
CA PRO A 62 -5.59 -3.54 -4.91
C PRO A 62 -5.95 -4.33 -3.65
N GLN A 63 -5.73 -5.65 -3.64
CA GLN A 63 -6.04 -6.53 -2.50
C GLN A 63 -5.16 -6.21 -1.28
N GLU A 64 -3.88 -5.91 -1.51
CA GLU A 64 -2.94 -5.52 -0.45
C GLU A 64 -3.30 -4.14 0.11
N ARG A 65 -3.63 -3.18 -0.76
CA ARG A 65 -4.09 -1.85 -0.33
C ARG A 65 -5.36 -1.92 0.52
N LEU A 66 -6.29 -2.81 0.18
CA LEU A 66 -7.50 -3.04 0.97
C LEU A 66 -7.13 -3.43 2.40
N LEU A 67 -6.21 -4.38 2.58
CA LEU A 67 -5.74 -4.79 3.90
C LEU A 67 -5.02 -3.64 4.64
N ILE A 68 -4.14 -2.90 3.96
CA ILE A 68 -3.44 -1.75 4.54
C ILE A 68 -4.46 -0.71 5.06
N TRP A 69 -5.44 -0.32 4.24
CA TRP A 69 -6.46 0.64 4.64
C TRP A 69 -7.37 0.12 5.76
N LYS A 70 -7.68 -1.18 5.77
CA LYS A 70 -8.45 -1.82 6.84
C LYS A 70 -7.76 -1.67 8.19
N TYR A 71 -6.48 -2.05 8.26
CA TYR A 71 -5.73 -1.98 9.52
C TYR A 71 -5.41 -0.54 9.92
N ALA A 72 -5.13 0.35 8.95
CA ALA A 72 -4.98 1.79 9.21
C ALA A 72 -6.24 2.40 9.83
N ALA A 73 -7.41 2.10 9.26
CA ALA A 73 -8.69 2.58 9.77
C ALA A 73 -8.95 2.07 11.20
N PHE A 74 -8.73 0.78 11.47
CA PHE A 74 -8.92 0.21 12.81
C PHE A 74 -7.96 0.81 13.85
N ARG A 75 -6.68 1.00 13.49
CA ARG A 75 -5.72 1.69 14.37
C ARG A 75 -6.12 3.13 14.64
N ALA A 76 -6.61 3.86 13.64
CA ALA A 76 -7.12 5.21 13.81
C ALA A 76 -8.36 5.25 14.74
N VAL A 77 -9.29 4.29 14.61
CA VAL A 77 -10.43 4.13 15.54
C VAL A 77 -9.94 3.91 16.97
N GLN A 78 -8.99 2.99 17.17
CA GLN A 78 -8.42 2.69 18.50
C GLN A 78 -7.72 3.91 19.12
N ARG A 79 -7.12 4.78 18.30
CA ARG A 79 -6.47 6.03 18.71
C ARG A 79 -7.44 7.22 18.82
N GLN A 80 -8.74 7.00 18.62
CA GLN A 80 -9.78 8.04 18.60
C GLN A 80 -9.53 9.14 17.55
N GLN A 81 -8.82 8.79 16.47
CA GLN A 81 -8.53 9.66 15.34
C GLN A 81 -9.65 9.53 14.30
N THR A 82 -10.82 10.06 14.64
CA THR A 82 -12.05 9.86 13.84
C THR A 82 -11.90 10.33 12.39
N GLU A 83 -11.29 11.48 12.15
CA GLU A 83 -11.10 12.01 10.79
C GLU A 83 -10.18 11.10 9.95
N ALA A 84 -9.04 10.69 10.52
CA ALA A 84 -8.13 9.77 9.82
C ALA A 84 -8.82 8.42 9.55
N ALA A 85 -9.57 7.89 10.52
CA ALA A 85 -10.32 6.65 10.35
C ALA A 85 -11.35 6.75 9.22
N GLN A 86 -12.05 7.88 9.11
CA GLN A 86 -12.97 8.16 8.00
C GLN A 86 -12.27 8.10 6.66
N ASP A 87 -11.15 8.80 6.52
CA ASP A 87 -10.39 8.85 5.27
C ASP A 87 -9.92 7.46 4.84
N TYR A 88 -9.43 6.65 5.78
CA TYR A 88 -9.02 5.27 5.47
C TYR A 88 -10.20 4.37 5.09
N PHE A 89 -11.35 4.49 5.76
CA PHE A 89 -12.54 3.72 5.38
C PHE A 89 -13.06 4.12 4.00
N TRP A 90 -13.01 5.40 3.63
CA TRP A 90 -13.35 5.83 2.27
C TRP A 90 -12.40 5.24 1.23
N LYS A 91 -11.08 5.29 1.45
CA LYS A 91 -10.09 4.65 0.57
C LYS A 91 -10.30 3.15 0.43
N LEU A 92 -10.76 2.49 1.49
CA LEU A 92 -11.11 1.07 1.45
C LEU A 92 -12.34 0.84 0.57
N LEU A 93 -13.41 1.62 0.78
CA LEU A 93 -14.65 1.54 0.00
C LEU A 93 -14.47 1.87 -1.49
N GLU A 94 -13.51 2.72 -1.84
CA GLU A 94 -13.12 2.97 -3.24
C GLU A 94 -12.58 1.70 -3.93
N ILE A 95 -11.94 0.81 -3.18
CA ILE A 95 -11.38 -0.45 -3.70
C ILE A 95 -12.43 -1.56 -3.65
N ASP A 96 -13.14 -1.68 -2.53
CA ASP A 96 -14.20 -2.65 -2.31
C ASP A 96 -15.47 -1.97 -1.81
N PRO A 97 -16.38 -1.56 -2.72
CA PRO A 97 -17.65 -0.94 -2.37
C PRO A 97 -18.60 -1.87 -1.60
N SER A 98 -18.32 -3.18 -1.57
CA SER A 98 -19.13 -4.15 -0.83
C SER A 98 -18.66 -4.33 0.61
N PHE A 99 -17.53 -3.71 0.99
CA PHE A 99 -17.03 -3.76 2.36
C PHE A 99 -18.06 -3.18 3.33
N SER A 100 -18.34 -3.94 4.38
CA SER A 100 -19.25 -3.55 5.46
C SER A 100 -18.47 -3.44 6.76
N LEU A 101 -18.70 -2.34 7.47
CA LEU A 101 -18.25 -2.20 8.86
C LEU A 101 -19.03 -3.17 9.74
N ASP A 102 -18.32 -3.85 10.63
CA ASP A 102 -18.95 -4.59 11.71
C ASP A 102 -19.38 -3.60 12.81
N PRO A 103 -20.69 -3.41 13.04
CA PRO A 103 -21.20 -2.43 13.99
C PRO A 103 -20.80 -2.71 15.44
N VAL A 104 -20.35 -3.93 15.76
CA VAL A 104 -19.85 -4.29 17.10
C VAL A 104 -18.47 -3.69 17.35
N THR A 105 -17.61 -3.65 16.32
CA THR A 105 -16.22 -3.22 16.46
C THR A 105 -16.01 -1.78 16.00
N THR A 106 -16.80 -1.30 15.04
CA THR A 106 -16.72 0.06 14.50
C THR A 106 -18.12 0.61 14.25
N SER A 107 -18.43 1.76 14.85
CA SER A 107 -19.70 2.43 14.63
C SER A 107 -19.89 2.78 13.15
N PRO A 108 -20.99 2.35 12.49
CA PRO A 108 -21.26 2.71 11.10
C PRO A 108 -21.39 4.23 10.88
N LYS A 109 -21.66 4.98 11.95
CA LYS A 109 -21.70 6.45 11.92
C LYS A 109 -20.35 7.07 11.59
N ILE A 110 -19.26 6.32 11.67
CA ILE A 110 -17.95 6.86 11.33
C ILE A 110 -17.96 7.35 9.89
N ILE A 111 -18.59 6.65 8.94
CA ILE A 111 -18.71 7.05 7.54
C ILE A 111 -20.05 7.70 7.17
N ALA A 112 -20.98 7.82 8.12
CA ALA A 112 -22.27 8.45 7.88
C ALA A 112 -22.14 9.96 8.03
N GLN A 113 -22.24 10.68 6.91
CA GLN A 113 -22.43 12.14 6.90
C GLN A 113 -23.90 12.49 7.15
#